data_AF-A0A350CPW3-F1
#
_entry.id   AF-A0A350CPW3-F1
#
_cell.length_a   1.000
_cell.length_b   1.000
_cell.length_c   1.000
_cell.angle_alpha   90.00
_cell.angle_beta   90.00
_cell.angle_gamma   90.00
#
_symmetry.space_group_name_H-M   'P 1'
#
loop_
_entity.id
_entity.type
_entity.pdbx_description
1 polymer ?
#
loop_
_entity_poly.entity_id
_entity_poly.type
_entity_poly.pdbx_seq_one_letter_code
_entity_poly.pdbx_strand_id
1 'polypeptide(L)'
;RHLHGWMYFLRAPGKAPFDADDEQWAAALGAHLAVAYENLNLYGVVQRHAAQLQLEATARARADAALRESEHRLELARQVFDCTQESIVMTDACANIVAVNPAFEKITGYSEAEVMGMNPRLLRSGRHDAGFYRALWASLEQHGQWRGEIWNRR
;
A
#
# COMPACT_ATOMS: atom_id res chain seq x y z
N ARG A 1 -9.13 -8.96 46.44
CA ARG A 1 -10.59 -9.22 46.52
C ARG A 1 -11.30 -7.95 46.09
N HIS A 2 -11.80 -7.89 44.87
CA HIS A 2 -12.64 -6.78 44.45
C HIS A 2 -14.09 -7.11 44.83
N LEU A 3 -14.76 -6.16 45.48
CA LEU A 3 -16.18 -6.28 45.80
C LEU A 3 -16.97 -5.97 44.53
N HIS A 4 -17.63 -6.99 43.96
CA HIS A 4 -18.35 -6.86 42.68
C HIS A 4 -19.80 -6.37 42.84
N GLY A 5 -20.37 -6.43 44.04
CA GLY A 5 -21.73 -5.95 44.34
C GLY A 5 -22.28 -6.50 45.66
N TRP A 6 -23.50 -6.10 46.01
CA TRP A 6 -24.27 -6.59 47.16
C TRP A 6 -25.54 -7.29 46.70
N MET A 7 -25.92 -8.38 47.35
CA MET A 7 -27.20 -9.07 47.14
C MET A 7 -27.97 -9.13 48.46
N TYR A 8 -29.24 -8.74 48.41
CA TYR A 8 -30.13 -8.75 49.56
C TYR A 8 -31.17 -9.85 49.38
N PHE A 9 -31.35 -10.69 50.39
CA PHE A 9 -32.45 -11.63 50.47
C PHE A 9 -33.50 -11.07 51.42
N LEU A 10 -34.75 -11.02 50.96
CA LEU A 10 -35.88 -10.49 51.72
C LEU A 10 -37.00 -11.53 51.71
N ARG A 11 -37.67 -11.69 52.86
CA ARG A 11 -38.89 -12.49 52.97
C ARG A 11 -40.08 -11.61 53.33
N ALA A 12 -41.27 -12.08 52.98
CA ALA A 12 -42.50 -11.42 53.35
C ALA A 12 -42.68 -11.37 54.89
N PRO A 13 -43.34 -10.34 55.45
CA PRO A 13 -43.61 -10.24 56.88
C PRO A 13 -44.36 -11.47 57.41
N GLY A 14 -43.99 -11.96 58.61
CA GLY A 14 -44.62 -13.11 59.27
C GLY A 14 -44.12 -14.49 58.81
N LYS A 15 -43.13 -14.57 57.92
CA LYS A 15 -42.44 -15.83 57.56
C LYS A 15 -41.38 -16.20 58.60
N ALA A 16 -41.02 -17.49 58.63
CA ALA A 16 -39.96 -18.00 59.50
C ALA A 16 -38.61 -17.30 59.20
N PRO A 17 -37.75 -17.11 60.23
CA PRO A 17 -36.39 -16.58 60.06
C PRO A 17 -35.59 -17.39 59.04
N PHE A 18 -34.53 -16.79 58.51
CA PHE A 18 -33.57 -17.52 57.67
C PHE A 18 -32.85 -18.59 58.50
N ASP A 19 -32.59 -19.73 57.87
CA ASP A 19 -31.87 -20.85 58.46
C ASP A 19 -30.53 -21.12 57.74
N ALA A 20 -29.85 -22.20 58.16
CA ALA A 20 -28.55 -22.56 57.58
C ALA A 20 -28.65 -23.02 56.11
N ASP A 21 -29.78 -23.60 55.71
CA ASP A 21 -30.00 -24.01 54.32
C ASP A 21 -30.16 -22.77 53.43
N ASP A 22 -30.87 -21.74 53.92
CA ASP A 22 -30.96 -20.43 53.26
C ASP A 22 -29.59 -19.76 53.08
N GLU A 23 -28.72 -19.81 54.10
CA GLU A 23 -27.35 -19.28 54.01
C GLU A 23 -26.50 -20.04 52.97
N GLN A 24 -26.63 -21.37 52.92
CA GLN A 24 -25.89 -22.20 51.97
C GLN A 24 -26.35 -21.94 50.52
N TRP A 25 -27.66 -21.75 50.32
CA TRP A 25 -28.22 -21.33 49.03
C TRP A 25 -27.77 -19.92 48.62
N ALA A 26 -27.76 -18.97 49.57
CA ALA A 26 -27.29 -17.60 49.32
C ALA A 26 -25.81 -17.56 48.92
N ALA A 27 -24.97 -18.37 49.57
CA ALA A 27 -23.56 -18.50 49.24
C ALA A 27 -23.35 -19.10 47.84
N ALA A 28 -24.10 -20.15 47.48
CA ALA A 28 -24.04 -20.76 46.15
C ALA A 28 -24.46 -19.80 45.04
N LEU A 29 -25.55 -19.05 45.25
CA LEU A 29 -26.01 -18.01 44.32
C LEU A 29 -24.99 -16.87 44.17
N GLY A 30 -24.37 -16.43 45.27
CA GLY A 30 -23.31 -15.43 45.24
C GLY A 30 -22.10 -15.88 44.41
N ALA A 31 -21.69 -17.14 44.56
CA ALA A 31 -20.60 -17.73 43.77
C ALA A 31 -20.94 -17.81 42.28
N HIS A 32 -22.14 -18.28 41.93
CA HIS A 32 -22.60 -18.31 40.53
C HIS A 32 -22.67 -16.92 39.90
N LEU A 33 -23.18 -15.92 40.62
CA LEU A 33 -23.25 -14.55 40.13
C LEU A 33 -21.87 -13.93 39.93
N ALA A 34 -20.91 -14.20 40.82
CA ALA A 34 -19.53 -13.75 40.65
C ALA A 34 -18.90 -14.30 39.36
N VAL A 35 -19.05 -15.61 39.11
CA VAL A 35 -18.55 -16.24 37.87
C VAL A 35 -19.26 -15.69 36.63
N ALA A 36 -20.59 -15.53 36.68
CA ALA A 36 -21.34 -14.96 35.56
C ALA A 36 -20.89 -13.53 35.24
N TYR A 37 -20.60 -12.73 36.26
CA TYR A 37 -20.08 -11.37 36.12
C TYR A 37 -18.67 -11.36 35.49
N GLU A 38 -17.77 -12.21 35.97
CA GLU A 38 -16.43 -12.37 35.38
C GLU A 38 -16.52 -12.78 33.91
N ASN A 39 -17.36 -13.76 33.59
CA ASN A 39 -17.60 -14.20 32.22
C ASN A 39 -18.11 -13.06 31.33
N LEU A 40 -19.11 -12.29 31.80
CA LEU A 40 -19.65 -11.12 31.09
C LEU A 40 -18.57 -10.07 30.79
N ASN A 41 -17.69 -9.81 31.76
CA ASN A 41 -16.56 -8.89 31.56
C ASN A 41 -15.55 -9.44 30.55
N LEU A 42 -15.25 -10.75 30.61
CA LEU A 42 -14.38 -11.44 29.66
C LEU A 42 -14.92 -11.34 28.23
N TYR A 43 -16.23 -11.52 28.03
CA TYR A 43 -16.84 -11.34 26.71
C TYR A 43 -16.58 -9.94 26.14
N GLY A 44 -16.70 -8.89 26.95
CA GLY A 44 -16.42 -7.52 26.51
C GLY A 44 -14.96 -7.32 26.06
N VAL A 45 -14.00 -7.91 26.78
CA VAL A 45 -12.57 -7.85 26.42
C VAL A 45 -12.29 -8.61 25.12
N VAL A 46 -12.82 -9.83 25.00
CA VAL A 46 -12.66 -10.66 23.80
C VAL A 46 -13.25 -9.97 22.57
N GLN A 47 -14.45 -9.37 22.70
CA GLN A 47 -15.09 -8.65 21.60
C GLN A 47 -14.27 -7.44 21.14
N ARG A 48 -13.68 -6.68 22.07
CA ARG A 48 -12.79 -5.55 21.71
C ARG A 48 -11.54 -6.02 20.98
N HIS A 49 -10.88 -7.06 21.47
CA HIS A 49 -9.70 -7.62 20.80
C HIS A 49 -10.03 -8.21 19.43
N ALA A 50 -11.15 -8.91 19.29
CA ALA A 50 -11.62 -9.42 18.00
C ALA A 50 -11.85 -8.30 16.99
N ALA A 51 -12.53 -7.21 17.40
CA ALA A 51 -12.74 -6.05 16.54
C ALA A 51 -11.42 -5.38 16.13
N GLN A 52 -10.46 -5.26 17.06
CA GLN A 52 -9.14 -4.71 16.77
C GLN A 52 -8.37 -5.57 15.76
N LEU A 53 -8.30 -6.89 15.98
CA LEU A 53 -7.63 -7.81 15.05
C LEU A 53 -8.26 -7.78 13.65
N GLN A 54 -9.59 -7.63 13.58
CA GLN A 54 -10.29 -7.53 12.30
C GLN A 54 -9.99 -6.22 11.56
N LEU A 55 -9.86 -5.10 12.29
CA LEU A 55 -9.37 -3.83 11.73
C LEU A 55 -7.94 -3.96 11.20
N GLU A 56 -7.03 -4.56 11.97
CA GLU A 56 -5.65 -4.78 11.56
C GLU A 56 -5.55 -5.72 10.34
N ALA A 57 -6.30 -6.82 10.34
CA ALA A 57 -6.32 -7.76 9.22
C ALA A 57 -6.83 -7.13 7.92
N THR A 58 -7.89 -6.31 8.00
CA THR A 58 -8.43 -5.61 6.83
C THR A 58 -7.49 -4.51 6.33
N ALA A 59 -6.85 -3.77 7.22
CA ALA A 59 -5.84 -2.78 6.87
C ALA A 59 -4.64 -3.45 6.16
N ARG A 60 -4.15 -4.56 6.69
CA ARG A 60 -3.07 -5.35 6.09
C ARG A 60 -3.46 -5.89 4.71
N ALA A 61 -4.65 -6.47 4.57
CA ALA A 61 -5.13 -6.97 3.29
C ALA A 61 -5.22 -5.88 2.22
N ARG A 62 -5.64 -4.67 2.60
CA ARG A 62 -5.67 -3.51 1.69
C ARG A 62 -4.27 -3.05 1.29
N ALA A 63 -3.33 -3.00 2.24
CA ALA A 63 -1.94 -2.65 1.95
C ALA A 63 -1.30 -3.67 0.99
N ASP A 64 -1.50 -4.97 1.24
CA ASP A 64 -0.99 -6.04 0.38
C ASP A 64 -1.61 -5.98 -1.03
N ALA A 65 -2.91 -5.67 -1.13
CA ALA A 65 -3.57 -5.51 -2.43
C ALA A 65 -3.03 -4.29 -3.19
N ALA A 66 -2.83 -3.16 -2.51
CA ALA A 66 -2.27 -1.95 -3.13
C ALA A 66 -0.82 -2.16 -3.60
N LEU A 67 -0.01 -2.89 -2.83
CA LEU A 67 1.35 -3.25 -3.21
C LEU A 67 1.36 -4.11 -4.48
N ARG A 68 0.56 -5.19 -4.50
CA ARG A 68 0.46 -6.07 -5.68
C ARG A 68 0.01 -5.33 -6.93
N GLU A 69 -0.97 -4.43 -6.79
CA GLU A 69 -1.42 -3.61 -7.91
C GLU A 69 -0.31 -2.67 -8.41
N SER A 70 0.47 -2.07 -7.51
CA SER A 70 1.63 -1.25 -7.90
C SER A 70 2.69 -2.06 -8.63
N GLU A 71 3.04 -3.24 -8.11
CA GLU A 71 4.00 -4.16 -8.74
C GLU A 71 3.52 -4.61 -10.12
N HIS A 72 2.24 -4.97 -10.24
CA HIS A 72 1.65 -5.38 -11.51
C HIS A 72 1.69 -4.26 -12.56
N ARG A 73 1.39 -3.01 -12.17
CA ARG A 73 1.49 -1.86 -13.08
C ARG A 73 2.92 -1.56 -13.51
N LEU A 74 3.89 -1.70 -12.60
CA LEU A 74 5.30 -1.55 -12.95
C LEU A 74 5.76 -2.61 -13.95
N GLU A 75 5.35 -3.87 -13.74
CA GLU A 75 5.67 -4.96 -14.66
C GLU A 75 5.02 -4.76 -16.03
N LEU A 76 3.75 -4.34 -16.10
CA LEU A 76 3.10 -3.99 -17.36
C LEU A 76 3.81 -2.84 -18.07
N ALA A 77 4.18 -1.78 -17.35
CA ALA A 77 4.92 -0.65 -17.93
C ALA A 77 6.29 -1.10 -18.48
N ARG A 78 7.00 -1.96 -17.75
CA ARG A 78 8.27 -2.57 -18.20
C ARG A 78 8.06 -3.42 -19.46
N GLN A 79 7.03 -4.26 -19.49
CA GLN A 79 6.72 -5.07 -20.67
C GLN A 79 6.40 -4.21 -21.88
N VAL A 80 5.61 -3.15 -21.73
CA VAL A 80 5.33 -2.20 -22.81
C VAL A 80 6.63 -1.55 -23.30
N PHE A 81 7.46 -1.06 -22.38
CA PHE A 81 8.77 -0.48 -22.72
C PHE A 81 9.64 -1.45 -23.52
N ASP A 82 9.76 -2.69 -23.05
CA ASP A 82 10.60 -3.74 -23.64
C ASP A 82 10.07 -4.24 -24.99
N CYS A 83 8.75 -4.32 -25.17
CA CYS A 83 8.13 -4.87 -26.39
C CYS A 83 7.77 -3.84 -27.46
N THR A 84 7.82 -2.54 -27.14
CA THR A 84 7.58 -1.46 -28.11
C THR A 84 8.61 -1.52 -29.23
N GLN A 85 8.15 -1.43 -30.49
CA GLN A 85 9.01 -1.50 -31.67
C GLN A 85 9.62 -0.16 -32.04
N GLU A 86 9.03 0.95 -31.61
CA GLU A 86 9.62 2.28 -31.68
C GLU A 86 10.77 2.43 -30.68
N SER A 87 11.81 3.16 -31.08
CA SER A 87 12.92 3.48 -30.19
C SER A 87 12.47 4.46 -29.11
N ILE A 88 12.65 4.05 -27.85
CA ILE A 88 12.41 4.88 -26.67
C ILE A 88 13.76 5.15 -25.97
N VAL A 89 14.00 6.42 -25.67
CA VAL A 89 15.16 6.89 -24.91
C VAL A 89 14.66 7.78 -23.79
N MET A 90 15.12 7.53 -22.57
CA MET A 90 14.85 8.39 -21.42
C MET A 90 16.15 9.08 -21.00
N THR A 91 16.07 10.38 -20.69
CA THR A 91 17.22 11.16 -20.24
C THR A 91 16.95 11.88 -18.92
N ASP A 92 18.01 12.19 -18.18
CA ASP A 92 17.95 13.15 -17.08
C ASP A 92 17.79 14.60 -17.57
N ALA A 93 17.74 15.55 -16.63
CA ALA A 93 17.62 16.98 -16.93
C ALA A 93 18.85 17.56 -17.67
N CYS A 94 20.00 16.89 -17.62
CA CYS A 94 21.22 17.25 -18.35
C CYS A 94 21.30 16.58 -19.73
N ALA A 95 20.23 15.89 -20.13
CA ALA A 95 20.14 15.10 -21.36
C ALA A 95 21.14 13.94 -21.42
N ASN A 96 21.50 13.35 -20.28
CA ASN A 96 22.24 12.09 -20.23
C ASN A 96 21.24 10.92 -20.26
N ILE A 97 21.52 9.90 -21.06
CA ILE A 97 20.67 8.71 -21.20
C ILE A 97 20.66 7.94 -19.88
N VAL A 98 19.46 7.68 -19.38
CA VAL A 98 19.21 6.91 -18.14
C VAL A 98 18.46 5.60 -18.40
N ALA A 99 17.89 5.40 -19.59
CA ALA A 99 17.35 4.12 -20.06
C ALA A 99 17.13 4.15 -21.57
N VAL A 100 17.25 3.00 -22.21
CA VAL A 100 16.85 2.76 -23.60
C VAL A 100 16.11 1.44 -23.71
N ASN A 101 15.15 1.35 -24.63
CA ASN A 101 14.44 0.08 -24.84
C ASN A 101 15.15 -0.83 -25.86
N PRO A 102 14.84 -2.13 -25.94
CA PRO A 102 15.46 -3.04 -26.91
C PRO A 102 15.30 -2.62 -28.38
N ALA A 103 14.24 -1.89 -28.72
CA ALA A 103 14.08 -1.32 -30.06
C ALA A 103 15.14 -0.27 -30.38
N PHE A 104 15.57 0.55 -29.41
CA PHE A 104 16.71 1.46 -29.57
C PHE A 104 17.96 0.70 -29.99
N GLU A 105 18.30 -0.41 -29.33
CA GLU A 105 19.49 -1.19 -29.69
C GLU A 105 19.38 -1.73 -31.12
N LYS A 106 18.21 -2.29 -31.47
CA LYS A 106 17.93 -2.78 -32.83
C LYS A 106 17.99 -1.66 -33.89
N ILE A 107 17.50 -0.46 -33.57
CA ILE A 107 17.37 0.70 -34.48
C ILE A 107 18.61 1.60 -34.50
N THR A 108 19.48 1.57 -33.49
CA THR A 108 20.71 2.41 -33.44
C THR A 108 22.01 1.61 -33.45
N GLY A 109 22.02 0.41 -32.87
CA GLY A 109 23.11 -0.57 -32.96
C GLY A 109 24.06 -0.51 -31.79
N TYR A 110 23.81 0.47 -30.92
CA TYR A 110 24.42 0.60 -29.62
C TYR A 110 23.61 -0.21 -28.61
N SER A 111 24.31 -0.97 -27.79
CA SER A 111 23.74 -1.58 -26.60
C SER A 111 23.46 -0.53 -25.54
N GLU A 112 22.53 -0.82 -24.63
CA GLU A 112 22.24 0.02 -23.46
C GLU A 112 23.52 0.37 -22.72
N ALA A 113 24.34 -0.62 -22.40
CA ALA A 113 25.60 -0.45 -21.66
C ALA A 113 26.58 0.52 -22.31
N GLU A 114 26.57 0.66 -23.64
CA GLU A 114 27.43 1.60 -24.37
C GLU A 114 26.93 3.04 -24.28
N VAL A 115 25.63 3.26 -24.10
CA VAL A 115 25.02 4.60 -24.18
C VAL A 115 24.61 5.17 -22.83
N MET A 116 24.60 4.37 -21.76
CA MET A 116 24.26 4.85 -20.41
C MET A 116 25.14 6.05 -20.01
N GLY A 117 24.49 7.12 -19.55
CA GLY A 117 25.15 8.37 -19.16
C GLY A 117 25.63 9.23 -20.34
N MET A 118 25.52 8.76 -21.59
CA MET A 118 25.89 9.54 -22.76
C MET A 118 24.77 10.49 -23.20
N ASN A 119 25.14 11.52 -23.95
CA ASN A 119 24.16 12.44 -24.51
C ASN A 119 23.64 11.93 -25.88
N PRO A 120 22.31 11.89 -26.15
CA PRO A 120 21.74 11.39 -27.41
C PRO A 120 22.26 12.08 -28.68
N ARG A 121 22.93 13.23 -28.55
CA ARG A 121 23.67 13.89 -29.65
C ARG A 121 24.67 12.96 -30.36
N LEU A 122 25.10 11.86 -29.73
CA LEU A 122 25.91 10.83 -30.39
C LEU A 122 25.23 10.22 -31.64
N LEU A 123 23.90 10.31 -31.73
CA LEU A 123 23.08 9.87 -32.87
C LEU A 123 22.82 10.96 -33.90
N ARG A 124 23.39 12.16 -33.75
CA ARG A 124 23.09 13.29 -34.65
C ARG A 124 23.61 13.02 -36.08
N SER A 125 22.74 13.20 -37.09
CA SER A 125 23.11 13.04 -38.51
C SER A 125 23.78 14.26 -39.15
N GLY A 126 23.76 15.41 -38.47
CA GLY A 126 24.24 16.69 -39.01
C GLY A 126 23.29 17.35 -40.03
N ARG A 127 22.15 16.73 -40.37
CA ARG A 127 21.17 17.29 -41.33
C ARG A 127 20.34 18.45 -40.78
N HIS A 128 20.27 18.58 -39.45
CA HIS A 128 19.53 19.63 -38.76
C HIS A 128 20.47 20.69 -38.20
N ASP A 129 20.14 21.95 -38.45
CA ASP A 129 20.93 23.12 -38.06
C ASP A 129 20.79 23.47 -36.56
N ALA A 130 21.54 24.46 -36.09
CA ALA A 130 21.46 24.89 -34.69
C ALA A 130 20.12 25.58 -34.36
N GLY A 131 19.45 26.18 -35.35
CA GLY A 131 18.14 26.81 -35.19
C GLY A 131 17.07 25.79 -34.81
N PHE A 132 17.05 24.65 -35.51
CA PHE A 132 16.15 23.54 -35.25
C PHE A 132 16.24 23.04 -33.81
N TYR A 133 17.46 22.75 -33.32
CA TYR A 133 17.63 22.25 -31.95
C TYR A 133 17.27 23.32 -30.90
N ARG A 134 17.54 24.61 -31.15
CA ARG A 134 17.08 25.67 -30.24
C ARG A 134 15.56 25.72 -30.14
N ALA A 135 14.85 25.58 -31.26
CA ALA A 135 13.38 25.54 -31.25
C ALA A 135 12.83 24.31 -30.51
N LEU A 136 13.47 23.15 -30.70
CA LEU A 136 13.13 21.92 -29.95
C LEU A 136 13.29 22.12 -28.44
N TRP A 137 14.46 22.62 -28.00
CA TRP A 137 14.73 22.85 -26.57
C TRP A 137 13.78 23.90 -25.98
N ALA A 138 13.53 24.99 -26.69
CA ALA A 138 12.56 25.99 -26.27
C ALA A 138 11.14 25.39 -26.10
N SER A 139 10.73 24.47 -26.98
CA SER A 139 9.44 23.77 -26.84
C SER A 139 9.39 22.90 -25.58
N LEU A 140 10.46 22.15 -25.29
CA LEU A 140 10.55 21.32 -24.08
C LEU A 140 10.53 22.18 -22.81
N GLU A 141 11.24 23.31 -22.79
CA GLU A 141 11.27 24.21 -21.64
C GLU A 141 9.94 24.94 -21.40
N GLN A 142 9.26 25.36 -22.47
CA GLN A 142 8.01 26.12 -22.36
C GLN A 142 6.77 25.24 -22.16
N HIS A 143 6.72 24.07 -22.80
CA HIS A 143 5.52 23.25 -22.88
C HIS A 143 5.68 21.86 -22.25
N GLY A 144 6.89 21.48 -21.82
CA GLY A 144 7.19 20.14 -21.28
C GLY A 144 7.16 19.03 -22.33
N GLN A 145 6.93 19.35 -23.60
CA GLN A 145 6.83 18.38 -24.69
C GLN A 145 7.24 18.98 -26.03
N TRP A 146 7.72 18.12 -26.92
CA TRP A 146 7.98 18.45 -28.32
C TRP A 146 7.58 17.25 -29.19
N ARG A 147 7.06 17.53 -30.39
CA ARG A 147 6.72 16.52 -31.39
C ARG A 147 7.22 16.97 -32.75
N GLY A 148 7.93 16.09 -33.44
CA GLY A 148 8.43 16.34 -34.79
C GLY A 148 9.36 15.22 -35.23
N GLU A 149 10.03 15.43 -36.36
CA GLU A 149 10.92 14.44 -36.97
C GLU A 149 12.39 14.85 -36.79
N ILE A 150 13.20 13.95 -36.24
CA ILE A 150 14.65 14.12 -36.14
C ILE A 150 15.32 13.09 -37.03
N TRP A 151 16.18 13.56 -37.93
CA TRP A 151 17.05 12.68 -38.70
C TRP A 151 18.26 12.34 -37.85
N ASN A 152 18.27 11.14 -37.28
CA ASN A 152 19.45 10.58 -36.61
C ASN A 152 20.30 9.78 -37.60
N ARG A 153 21.59 9.64 -37.32
CA ARG A 153 22.49 8.82 -38.13
C ARG A 153 22.23 7.36 -37.86
N ARG A 154 21.99 6.66 -38.97
CA ARG A 154 22.35 5.28 -39.26
C ARG A 154 22.50 5.17 -40.77
#